data_AF-A0A703RXC0-F1
#
_entry.id   AF-A0A703RXC0-F1
#
_cell.length_a   1.000
_cell.length_b   1.000
_cell.length_c   1.000
_cell.angle_alpha   90.00
_cell.angle_beta   90.00
_cell.angle_gamma   90.00
#
_symmetry.space_group_name_H-M   'P 1'
#
loop_
_entity.id
_entity.type
_entity.pdbx_description
1 polymer ?
#
loop_
_entity_poly.entity_id
_entity_poly.type
_entity_poly.pdbx_seq_one_letter_code
_entity_poly.pdbx_strand_id
1 'polypeptide(L)'
;RTFLYTPPNAHGTSGRPNAYGFGSLFYAQADQTYIDTLTTLSKSYHRVWLVSGGNFSQDYPLPSEWQNIANFRSGRFQVQLFVIPTQQARQMQ
;
A
#
# COMPACT_ATOMS: atom_id res chain seq x y z
N ARG A 1 12.62 1.54 6.15
CA ARG A 1 12.19 0.38 5.31
C ARG A 1 10.93 0.78 4.56
N THR A 2 10.75 0.31 3.34
CA THR A 2 9.58 0.61 2.50
C THR A 2 8.69 -0.61 2.44
N PHE A 3 7.38 -0.42 2.63
CA PHE A 3 6.37 -1.49 2.54
C PHE A 3 5.42 -1.22 1.38
N LEU A 4 5.00 -2.30 0.73
CA LEU A 4 3.96 -2.31 -0.30
C LEU A 4 2.68 -2.90 0.28
N TYR A 5 1.64 -2.09 0.37
CA TYR A 5 0.31 -2.50 0.80
C TYR A 5 -0.39 -3.23 -0.35
N THR A 6 -0.80 -4.47 -0.07
CA THR A 6 -1.48 -5.39 -1.00
C THR A 6 -2.82 -5.80 -0.40
N PRO A 7 -3.84 -4.90 -0.42
CA PRO A 7 -5.14 -5.17 0.18
C PRO A 7 -5.75 -6.45 -0.41
N PRO A 8 -6.49 -7.24 0.39
CA PRO A 8 -7.22 -8.38 -0.15
C PRO A 8 -8.22 -7.92 -1.23
N ASN A 9 -8.44 -8.76 -2.22
CA ASN A 9 -9.48 -8.54 -3.24
C ASN A 9 -10.88 -8.60 -2.59
N ALA A 10 -11.93 -8.13 -3.25
CA ALA A 10 -13.31 -8.16 -2.71
C ALA A 10 -13.78 -9.54 -2.23
N HIS A 11 -13.23 -10.63 -2.76
CA HIS A 11 -13.54 -12.00 -2.34
C HIS A 11 -12.69 -12.50 -1.15
N GLY A 12 -11.89 -11.63 -0.52
CA GLY A 12 -11.02 -11.96 0.60
C GLY A 12 -9.72 -12.68 0.23
N THR A 13 -9.45 -12.91 -1.06
CA THR A 13 -8.20 -13.51 -1.52
C THR A 13 -7.05 -12.50 -1.49
N SER A 14 -5.80 -12.99 -1.39
CA SER A 14 -4.61 -12.13 -1.34
C SER A 14 -4.53 -11.22 -2.57
N GLY A 15 -4.25 -9.93 -2.34
CA GLY A 15 -3.93 -8.97 -3.40
C GLY A 15 -2.44 -8.94 -3.76
N ARG A 16 -1.62 -9.84 -3.20
CA ARG A 16 -0.19 -9.89 -3.51
C ARG A 16 0.04 -10.21 -4.99
N PRO A 17 0.91 -9.46 -5.68
CA PRO A 17 1.34 -9.81 -7.03
C PRO A 17 2.02 -11.18 -7.08
N ASN A 18 1.88 -11.87 -8.22
CA ASN A 18 2.66 -13.08 -8.52
C ASN A 18 4.08 -12.72 -9.00
N ALA A 19 4.87 -13.71 -9.40
CA ALA A 19 6.24 -13.53 -9.88
C ALA A 19 6.35 -12.90 -11.29
N TYR A 20 5.25 -12.38 -11.86
CA TYR A 20 5.23 -11.79 -13.21
C TYR A 20 5.06 -10.27 -13.16
N GLY A 21 5.58 -9.57 -14.17
CA GLY A 21 5.53 -8.11 -14.25
C GLY A 21 6.20 -7.44 -13.05
N PHE A 22 5.58 -6.40 -12.49
CA PHE A 22 6.10 -5.67 -11.33
C PHE A 22 6.33 -6.56 -10.10
N GLY A 23 5.51 -7.59 -9.91
CA GLY A 23 5.62 -8.48 -8.75
C GLY A 23 6.93 -9.26 -8.69
N SER A 24 7.57 -9.49 -9.84
CA SER A 24 8.88 -10.14 -9.93
C SER A 24 9.97 -9.40 -9.14
N LEU A 25 9.88 -8.07 -9.05
CA LEU A 25 10.88 -7.22 -8.40
C LEU A 25 11.00 -7.48 -6.89
N PHE A 26 9.94 -7.96 -6.26
CA PHE A 26 9.89 -8.22 -4.81
C PHE A 26 9.55 -9.67 -4.47
N TYR A 27 9.40 -10.54 -5.48
CA TYR A 27 8.92 -11.90 -5.27
C TYR A 27 9.81 -12.70 -4.32
N ALA A 28 11.14 -12.56 -4.44
CA ALA A 28 12.10 -13.22 -3.55
C ALA A 28 12.07 -12.69 -2.09
N GLN A 29 11.50 -11.49 -1.87
CA GLN A 29 11.38 -10.86 -0.56
C GLN A 29 9.92 -10.50 -0.25
N ALA A 30 8.98 -11.30 -0.75
CA ALA A 30 7.55 -11.01 -0.70
C ALA A 30 7.08 -10.81 0.75
N ASP A 31 7.45 -11.72 1.66
CA ASP A 31 7.05 -11.66 3.08
C ASP A 31 7.72 -10.51 3.86
N GLN A 32 8.76 -9.93 3.29
CA GLN A 32 9.48 -8.79 3.84
C GLN A 32 9.01 -7.45 3.28
N THR A 33 8.26 -7.46 2.18
CA THR A 33 7.92 -6.27 1.42
C THR A 33 6.42 -6.01 1.41
N TYR A 34 5.63 -7.06 1.22
CA TYR A 34 4.18 -6.98 1.13
C TYR A 34 3.53 -7.03 2.51
N ILE A 35 2.56 -6.14 2.70
CA ILE A 35 1.73 -6.08 3.89
C ILE A 35 0.28 -6.13 3.42
N ASP A 36 -0.50 -7.08 3.94
CA ASP A 36 -1.89 -7.27 3.53
C ASP A 36 -2.88 -6.62 4.50
N THR A 37 -2.40 -6.17 5.67
CA THR A 37 -3.22 -5.55 6.71
C THR A 37 -2.45 -4.43 7.38
N LEU A 38 -2.98 -3.21 7.34
CA LEU A 38 -2.28 -2.05 7.89
C LEU A 38 -2.28 -1.98 9.42
N THR A 39 -3.25 -2.62 10.08
CA THR A 39 -3.36 -2.64 11.55
C THR A 39 -2.30 -3.48 12.24
N THR A 40 -1.64 -4.39 11.51
CA THR A 40 -0.55 -5.23 12.04
C THR A 40 0.81 -4.55 11.93
N LEU A 41 0.90 -3.42 11.21
CA LEU A 41 2.11 -2.64 11.11
C LEU A 41 2.39 -1.99 12.48
N SER A 42 3.61 -2.17 13.01
CA SER A 42 4.02 -1.49 14.25
C SER A 42 3.71 0.00 14.15
N LYS A 43 3.26 0.60 15.26
CA LYS A 43 3.00 2.05 15.35
C LYS A 43 4.23 2.90 15.02
N SER A 44 5.44 2.34 14.98
CA SER A 44 6.66 3.03 14.51
C SER A 44 6.72 3.23 13.01
N TYR A 45 5.89 2.55 12.23
CA TYR A 45 5.83 2.66 10.79
C TYR A 45 4.61 3.48 10.38
N HIS A 46 4.87 4.57 9.68
CA HIS A 46 3.87 5.58 9.35
C HIS A 46 3.77 5.82 7.85
N ARG A 47 4.27 4.90 7.02
CA ARG A 47 4.34 5.08 5.57
C ARG A 47 4.25 3.75 4.85
N VAL A 48 3.33 3.65 3.89
CA VAL A 48 3.20 2.52 2.97
C VAL A 48 2.87 3.03 1.57
N TRP A 49 3.24 2.23 0.57
CA TRP A 49 2.91 2.49 -0.82
C TRP A 49 1.92 1.44 -1.31
N LEU A 50 0.96 1.82 -2.15
CA LEU A 50 0.11 0.89 -2.87
C LEU A 50 0.35 1.07 -4.35
N VAL A 51 0.56 -0.03 -5.07
CA VAL A 51 0.70 -0.04 -6.53
C VAL A 51 -0.48 -0.82 -7.08
N SER A 52 -1.31 -0.15 -7.89
CA SER A 52 -2.50 -0.71 -8.54
C SER A 52 -2.41 -0.55 -10.06
N GLY A 53 -3.15 -1.38 -10.81
CA GLY A 53 -3.29 -1.25 -12.25
C GLY A 53 -4.17 -2.33 -12.88
N GLY A 54 -4.60 -2.11 -14.12
CA GLY A 54 -5.57 -3.00 -14.79
C GLY A 54 -6.97 -2.92 -14.19
N ASN A 55 -7.62 -4.06 -13.88
CA ASN A 55 -8.96 -4.14 -13.29
C ASN A 55 -8.98 -3.87 -11.77
N PHE A 56 -7.88 -3.36 -11.20
CA PHE A 56 -7.80 -2.99 -9.79
C PHE A 56 -8.55 -1.67 -9.56
N SER A 57 -9.87 -1.73 -9.72
CA SER A 57 -10.83 -0.72 -9.31
C SER A 57 -11.65 -1.32 -8.20
N GLN A 58 -11.16 -1.21 -6.97
CA GLN A 58 -11.93 -1.57 -5.79
C GLN A 58 -11.68 -0.54 -4.71
N ASP A 59 -12.76 -0.10 -4.09
CA ASP A 59 -12.73 0.51 -2.77
C ASP A 59 -12.12 -0.54 -1.83
N TYR A 60 -10.87 -0.33 -1.43
CA TYR A 60 -10.24 -1.13 -0.39
C TYR A 60 -10.45 -0.42 0.95
N PRO A 61 -10.77 -1.16 2.02
CA PRO A 61 -10.89 -0.55 3.34
C PRO A 61 -9.52 -0.03 3.77
N LEU A 62 -9.46 1.28 4.04
CA LEU A 62 -8.32 1.91 4.67
C LEU A 62 -8.71 2.26 6.12
N PRO A 63 -7.93 1.84 7.12
CA PRO A 63 -8.18 2.27 8.50
C PRO A 63 -8.10 3.80 8.61
N SER A 64 -8.92 4.38 9.50
CA SER A 64 -9.14 5.83 9.57
C SER A 64 -7.91 6.65 9.93
N GLU A 65 -6.89 6.02 10.54
CA GLU A 65 -5.62 6.65 10.89
C GLU A 65 -4.69 6.89 9.69
N TRP A 66 -4.92 6.19 8.57
CA TRP A 66 -4.11 6.32 7.36
C TRP A 66 -4.69 7.37 6.42
N GLN A 67 -3.82 8.20 5.86
CA GLN A 67 -4.19 9.26 4.94
C GLN A 67 -3.43 9.10 3.63
N ASN A 68 -4.15 9.18 2.51
CA ASN A 68 -3.53 9.30 1.19
C ASN A 68 -2.96 10.71 1.03
N ILE A 69 -1.65 10.83 0.80
CA ILE A 69 -0.99 12.14 0.64
C ILE A 69 -0.37 12.34 -0.74
N ALA A 70 -0.29 11.29 -1.57
CA ALA A 70 0.16 11.42 -2.95
C ALA A 70 -0.41 10.32 -3.85
N ASN A 71 -0.63 10.67 -5.11
CA ASN A 71 -1.05 9.76 -6.16
C ASN A 71 -0.22 10.03 -7.42
N PHE A 72 0.37 8.98 -7.98
CA PHE A 72 1.13 9.01 -9.22
C PHE A 72 0.45 8.07 -10.22
N ARG A 73 0.37 8.47 -11.49
CA ARG A 73 -0.20 7.63 -12.56
C ARG A 73 0.80 7.50 -13.70
N SER A 74 0.92 6.29 -14.24
CA SER A 74 1.71 5.99 -15.43
C SER A 74 1.05 4.89 -16.24
N GLY A 75 0.54 5.24 -17.42
CA GLY A 75 -0.28 4.34 -18.24
C GLY A 75 -1.47 3.76 -17.43
N ARG A 76 -1.58 2.43 -17.41
CA ARG A 76 -2.62 1.70 -16.66
C ARG A 76 -2.32 1.50 -15.18
N PHE A 77 -1.21 2.04 -14.67
CA PHE A 77 -0.80 1.88 -13.29
C PHE A 77 -1.02 3.18 -12.49
N GLN A 78 -1.36 3.00 -11.22
CA GLN A 78 -1.44 4.04 -10.22
C GLN A 78 -0.60 3.63 -9.01
N VAL A 79 0.10 4.60 -8.42
CA VAL A 79 0.88 4.43 -7.21
C VAL A 79 0.38 5.44 -6.19
N GLN A 80 0.10 5.00 -4.98
CA GLN A 80 -0.49 5.80 -3.92
C GLN A 80 0.41 5.75 -2.68
N LEU A 81 0.61 6.91 -2.05
CA LEU A 81 1.35 7.04 -0.80
C LEU A 81 0.38 7.26 0.35
N PHE A 82 0.42 6.36 1.33
CA PHE A 82 -0.33 6.48 2.56
C PHE A 82 0.59 6.71 3.75
N VAL A 83 0.16 7.58 4.65
CA VAL A 83 0.87 7.84 5.90
C VAL A 83 -0.07 7.85 7.10
N ILE A 84 0.47 7.53 8.27
CA ILE A 84 -0.13 7.94 9.55
C ILE A 84 0.49 9.30 9.88
N PRO A 85 -0.28 10.41 9.92
CA PRO A 85 0.27 11.71 10.28
C PRO A 85 0.88 11.66 11.67
N THR A 86 2.17 11.94 11.78
CA THR A 86 2.79 12.14 13.09
C THR A 86 2.40 13.53 13.61
N GLN A 87 2.28 13.67 14.94
CA GLN A 87 1.82 14.88 15.60
C GLN A 87 2.64 16.14 15.22
N GLN A 88 3.90 15.97 14.79
CA GLN A 88 4.79 17.04 14.33
C GLN A 88 4.36 17.65 12.98
N ALA A 89 3.70 16.90 12.09
CA ALA A 89 3.23 17.43 10.80
C ALA A 89 1.96 18.29 10.94
N ARG A 90 1.18 18.13 12.01
CA ARG A 90 -0.03 18.93 12.29
C ARG A 90 0.27 20.34 12.81
N GLN A 91 1.49 20.61 13.27
CA GLN A 91 1.88 21.92 13.84
C GLN A 91 2.47 22.90 12.81
N MET A 92 2.61 22.49 11.54
CA MET A 92 3.16 23.32 10.46
C MET A 92 2.13 23.66 9.37
N GLN A 93 0.83 23.60 9.69
CA GLN A 93 -0.27 23.99 8.80
C GLN A 93 -1.10 25.11 9.43
#